data_AF-A0A8X8ZGN1-F1
#
_entry.id   AF-A0A8X8ZGN1-F1
#
_cell.length_a   1.000
_cell.length_b   1.000
_cell.length_c   1.000
_cell.angle_alpha   90.00
_cell.angle_beta   90.00
_cell.angle_gamma   90.00
#
_symmetry.space_group_name_H-M   'P 1'
#
loop_
_entity.id
_entity.type
_entity.pdbx_description
1 polymer ?
#
loop_
_entity_poly.entity_id
_entity_poly.type
_entity_poly.pdbx_seq_one_letter_code
_entity_poly.pdbx_strand_id
1 'polypeptide(L)'
;MLSTRIGYEVDLSKSRKDAYEVLSTIDGLSMLDTFDIGEVLVANPTRHDFLMGMPPIARPAYALRVLAEKRAGQVKRVKHKSLHYKATGYT
;
A
#
# COMPACT_ATOMS: atom_id res chain seq x y z
N MET A 1 -8.41 -29.54 3.86
CA MET A 1 -7.48 -28.50 4.30
C MET A 1 -8.17 -27.13 4.26
N LEU A 2 -8.83 -26.73 5.35
CA LEU A 2 -9.48 -25.41 5.49
C LEU A 2 -8.72 -24.50 6.47
N SER A 3 -7.97 -25.09 7.40
CA SER A 3 -7.23 -24.38 8.46
C SER A 3 -6.24 -23.35 7.92
N THR A 4 -5.50 -23.67 6.86
CA THR A 4 -4.48 -22.76 6.29
C THR A 4 -5.09 -21.52 5.63
N ARG A 5 -6.28 -21.64 5.02
CA ARG A 5 -6.99 -20.47 4.44
C ARG A 5 -7.59 -19.58 5.52
N ILE A 6 -8.19 -20.17 6.55
CA ILE A 6 -8.78 -19.43 7.66
C ILE A 6 -7.69 -18.69 8.45
N GLY A 7 -6.56 -19.34 8.75
CA GLY A 7 -5.42 -18.69 9.40
C GLY A 7 -4.90 -17.49 8.59
N TYR A 8 -4.74 -17.66 7.27
CA TYR A 8 -4.27 -16.61 6.37
C TYR A 8 -5.24 -15.41 6.28
N GLU A 9 -6.55 -15.64 6.16
CA GLU A 9 -7.54 -14.57 6.14
C GLU A 9 -7.63 -13.82 7.48
N VAL A 10 -7.49 -14.55 8.61
CA VAL A 10 -7.47 -13.96 9.96
C VAL A 10 -6.22 -13.09 10.13
N ASP A 11 -5.05 -13.53 9.70
CA ASP A 11 -3.81 -12.74 9.79
C ASP A 11 -3.87 -11.48 8.90
N LEU A 12 -4.45 -11.57 7.70
CA LEU A 12 -4.69 -10.41 6.83
C LEU A 12 -5.71 -9.43 7.43
N SER A 13 -6.71 -9.91 8.17
CA SER A 13 -7.68 -9.05 8.83
C SER A 13 -7.06 -8.26 10.01
N LYS A 14 -6.17 -8.90 10.77
CA LYS A 14 -5.38 -8.26 11.84
C LYS A 14 -4.41 -7.23 11.29
N SER A 15 -3.62 -7.60 10.29
CA SER A 15 -2.65 -6.69 9.67
C SER A 15 -3.33 -5.47 9.02
N ARG A 16 -4.54 -5.63 8.46
CA ARG A 16 -5.36 -4.48 8.03
C ARG A 16 -5.69 -3.56 9.20
N LYS A 17 -6.25 -4.12 10.27
CA LYS A 17 -6.70 -3.34 11.42
C LYS A 17 -5.55 -2.58 12.07
N ASP A 18 -4.41 -3.23 12.26
CA ASP A 18 -3.20 -2.65 12.85
C ASP A 18 -2.64 -1.52 11.98
N ALA A 19 -2.57 -1.71 10.66
CA ALA A 19 -2.17 -0.66 9.73
C ALA A 19 -3.13 0.55 9.80
N TYR A 20 -4.44 0.32 9.81
CA TYR A 20 -5.43 1.40 9.90
C TYR A 20 -5.38 2.15 11.22
N GLU A 21 -5.13 1.46 12.33
CA GLU A 21 -4.96 2.08 13.65
C GLU A 21 -3.72 2.96 13.71
N VAL A 22 -2.61 2.53 13.10
CA VAL A 22 -1.41 3.38 13.00
C VAL A 22 -1.64 4.57 12.07
N LEU A 23 -2.26 4.35 10.91
CA LEU A 23 -2.50 5.43 9.94
C LEU A 23 -3.50 6.47 10.46
N SER A 24 -4.47 6.08 11.29
CA SER A 24 -5.43 7.01 11.89
C SER A 24 -4.81 7.95 12.93
N THR A 25 -3.63 7.63 13.46
CA THR A 25 -2.87 8.50 14.38
C THR A 25 -2.03 9.56 13.66
N ILE A 26 -1.97 9.52 12.32
CA ILE A 26 -1.19 10.46 11.52
C ILE A 26 -2.07 11.63 11.11
N ASP A 27 -1.84 12.79 11.73
CA ASP A 27 -2.51 14.03 11.36
C ASP A 27 -2.16 14.45 9.92
N GLY A 28 -3.19 14.83 9.15
CA GLY A 28 -3.05 15.32 7.77
C GLY A 28 -3.15 14.25 6.69
N LEU A 29 -3.33 12.97 7.03
CA LEU A 29 -3.69 11.95 6.04
C LEU A 29 -5.18 12.07 5.68
N SER A 30 -5.49 12.17 4.39
CA SER A 30 -6.88 12.01 3.94
C SER A 30 -7.32 10.56 4.07
N MET A 31 -8.63 10.33 4.24
CA MET A 31 -9.18 8.97 4.31
C MET A 31 -8.85 8.13 3.07
N LEU A 32 -8.78 8.77 1.89
CA LEU A 32 -8.37 8.12 0.64
C LEU A 32 -6.89 7.71 0.67
N ASP A 33 -6.01 8.57 1.17
CA ASP A 33 -4.58 8.24 1.32
C ASP A 33 -4.37 7.08 2.30
N THR A 34 -5.17 7.04 3.37
CA THR A 34 -5.17 5.94 4.34
C THR A 34 -5.55 4.60 3.69
N PHE A 35 -6.59 4.58 2.84
CA PHE A 35 -6.92 3.38 2.06
C PHE A 35 -5.79 3.01 1.10
N ASP A 36 -5.22 4.00 0.42
CA ASP A 36 -4.18 3.78 -0.58
C ASP A 36 -2.92 3.15 0.03
N ILE A 37 -2.51 3.63 1.20
CA ILE A 37 -1.35 3.14 1.95
C ILE A 37 -1.67 1.77 2.56
N GLY A 38 -2.87 1.60 3.14
CA GLY A 38 -3.33 0.34 3.72
C GLY A 38 -3.28 -0.81 2.71
N GLU A 39 -3.76 -0.60 1.48
CA GLU A 39 -3.66 -1.60 0.41
C GLU A 39 -2.21 -2.03 0.12
N VAL A 40 -1.26 -1.07 0.10
CA VAL A 40 0.16 -1.36 -0.18
C VAL A 40 0.81 -2.12 0.97
N LEU A 41 0.47 -1.78 2.22
CA LEU A 41 1.00 -2.46 3.41
C LEU A 41 0.47 -3.89 3.51
N VAL A 42 -0.82 -4.10 3.25
CA VAL A 42 -1.46 -5.42 3.29
C VAL A 42 -0.96 -6.31 2.15
N ALA A 43 -0.72 -5.73 0.97
CA ALA A 43 -0.12 -6.45 -0.15
C ALA A 43 1.35 -6.82 0.08
N ASN A 44 2.03 -6.20 1.06
CA ASN A 44 3.44 -6.44 1.34
C ASN A 44 3.70 -6.53 2.87
N PRO A 45 3.64 -7.76 3.43
CA PRO A 45 3.84 -7.99 4.87
C PRO A 45 5.14 -7.41 5.42
N THR A 46 6.22 -7.42 4.63
CA THR A 46 7.51 -6.83 5.05
C THR A 46 7.41 -5.31 5.25
N ARG A 47 6.63 -4.61 4.43
CA ARG A 47 6.39 -3.16 4.60
C ARG A 47 5.51 -2.88 5.83
N HIS A 48 4.52 -3.74 6.08
CA HIS A 48 3.69 -3.67 7.27
C HIS A 48 4.53 -3.83 8.55
N ASP A 49 5.35 -4.89 8.64
CA ASP A 49 6.20 -5.14 9.80
C ASP A 49 7.20 -4.00 10.02
N PHE A 50 7.74 -3.43 8.94
CA PHE A 50 8.64 -2.29 9.02
C PHE A 50 7.96 -1.04 9.58
N LEU A 51 6.71 -0.76 9.19
CA LEU A 51 5.92 0.34 9.75
C LEU A 51 5.63 0.12 11.25
N MET A 52 5.26 -1.10 11.63
CA MET A 52 4.95 -1.43 13.03
C MET A 52 6.18 -1.34 13.94
N GLY A 53 7.37 -1.69 13.41
CA GLY A 53 8.64 -1.57 14.13
C GLY A 53 9.19 -0.14 14.26
N MET A 54 8.59 0.85 13.58
CA MET A 54 9.06 2.24 13.64
C MET A 54 8.62 2.97 14.91
N PRO A 55 9.44 3.91 15.39
CA PRO A 55 9.01 4.85 16.41
C PRO A 55 7.88 5.73 15.85
N PRO A 56 6.89 6.14 16.67
CA PRO A 56 5.73 6.90 16.21
C PRO A 56 6.07 8.13 15.36
N ILE A 57 7.17 8.83 15.68
CA ILE A 57 7.64 10.01 14.94
C ILE A 57 8.05 9.72 13.48
N ALA A 58 8.48 8.49 13.17
CA ALA A 58 8.93 8.12 11.83
C ALA A 58 7.79 7.56 10.95
N ARG A 59 6.69 7.12 11.56
CA ARG A 59 5.55 6.49 10.86
C ARG A 59 4.89 7.42 9.84
N PRO A 60 4.64 8.73 10.13
CA PRO A 60 4.11 9.67 9.14
C PRO A 60 4.98 9.78 7.90
N ALA A 61 6.30 9.94 8.08
CA ALA A 61 7.23 10.09 6.97
C ALA A 61 7.28 8.84 6.08
N TYR A 62 7.22 7.66 6.69
CA TYR A 62 7.16 6.40 5.95
C TYR A 62 5.83 6.23 5.20
N ALA A 63 4.71 6.53 5.83
CA ALA A 63 3.38 6.48 5.21
C ALA A 63 3.31 7.38 3.96
N LEU A 64 3.82 8.62 4.05
CA LEU A 64 3.91 9.54 2.91
C LEU A 64 4.83 9.02 1.80
N ARG A 65 5.95 8.37 2.15
CA ARG A 65 6.82 7.72 1.18
C ARG A 65 6.10 6.60 0.43
N VAL A 66 5.37 5.73 1.13
CA VAL A 66 4.60 4.63 0.51
C VAL A 66 3.55 5.18 -0.46
N LEU A 67 2.85 6.24 -0.06
CA LEU A 67 1.88 6.93 -0.92
C LEU A 67 2.53 7.53 -2.17
N ALA A 68 3.66 8.22 -2.01
CA ALA A 68 4.41 8.80 -3.12
C ALA A 68 4.90 7.71 -4.09
N GLU A 69 5.37 6.57 -3.59
CA GLU A 69 5.76 5.41 -4.39
C GLU A 69 4.57 4.83 -5.18
N LYS A 70 3.39 4.67 -4.55
CA LYS A 70 2.16 4.19 -5.21
C LYS A 70 1.78 5.11 -6.37
N ARG A 71 1.75 6.42 -6.12
CA ARG A 71 1.45 7.45 -7.14
C ARG A 71 2.49 7.47 -8.27
N ALA A 72 3.78 7.37 -7.95
CA ALA A 72 4.85 7.29 -8.94
C ALA A 72 4.80 5.99 -9.79
N GLY A 73 4.41 4.87 -9.18
CA GLY A 73 4.20 3.60 -9.86
C GLY A 73 3.04 3.64 -10.87
N GLN A 74 1.96 4.36 -10.54
CA GLN A 74 0.86 4.60 -11.48
C GLN A 74 1.31 5.40 -12.71
N VAL A 75 2.13 6.44 -12.52
CA VAL A 75 2.70 7.24 -13.61
C VAL A 75 3.56 6.39 -14.55
N LYS A 76 4.33 5.44 -14.02
CA LYS A 76 5.14 4.51 -14.84
C LYS A 76 4.29 3.52 -15.63
N ARG A 77 3.22 2.94 -15.05
CA ARG A 77 2.30 2.03 -15.76
C ARG A 77 1.55 2.74 -16.88
N VAL A 78 1.13 3.99 -16.69
CA VAL A 78 0.44 4.78 -17.73
C VAL A 78 1.38 5.06 -18.91
N LYS A 79 2.64 5.44 -18.66
CA LYS A 79 3.62 5.68 -19.72
C LYS A 79 3.93 4.42 -20.53
N HIS A 80 4.10 3.26 -19.88
CA HIS A 80 4.37 2.00 -20.59
C HIS A 80 3.17 1.54 -21.45
N LYS A 81 1.93 1.78 -21.00
CA LYS A 81 0.72 1.45 -21.78
C LYS A 81 0.54 2.36 -23.00
N SER A 82 0.94 3.63 -22.90
CA SER A 82 0.91 4.58 -24.02
C SER A 82 1.95 4.26 -25.11
N LEU A 83 3.12 3.74 -24.73
CA LEU A 83 4.13 3.24 -25.68
C LEU A 83 3.65 2.02 -26.45
N HIS A 84 2.88 1.13 -25.83
CA HIS A 84 2.35 -0.05 -26.52
C HIS A 84 1.26 0.29 -27.55
N TYR A 85 0.48 1.35 -27.33
CA TYR A 85 -0.55 1.77 -28.29
C TYR A 85 0.02 2.47 -29.54
N LYS A 86 1.24 3.03 -29.45
CA LYS A 86 1.93 3.63 -30.61
C LYS A 86 2.71 2.62 -31.46
N ALA A 87 2.94 1.40 -30.97
CA ALA A 87 3.69 0.36 -31.68
C ALA A 87 2.81 -0.58 -32.50
N THR A 88 1.48 -0.57 -32.29
CA THR A 88 0.50 -1.40 -33.02
C THR A 88 -0.46 -0.58 -33.89
N GLY A 89 -0.16 0.70 -34.11
CA GLY A 89 -0.86 1.53 -35.08
C GLY A 89 -0.50 1.11 -36.50
N TYR A 90 -1.45 0.45 -37.17
CA TYR A 90 -1.46 0.22 -38.60
C TYR A 90 -1.18 1.52 -39.37
N THR A 91 -0.08 1.51 -40.12
CA THR A 91 0.04 2.10 -41.47
C THR A 91 0.78 1.10 -42.33
#